data_AF-A0A7S2LD09-F1
#
_entry.id   AF-A0A7S2LD09-F1
#
_cell.length_a   1.000
_cell.length_b   1.000
_cell.length_c   1.000
_cell.angle_alpha   90.00
_cell.angle_beta   90.00
_cell.angle_gamma   90.00
#
_symmetry.space_group_name_H-M   'P 1'
#
loop_
_entity.id
_entity.type
_entity.pdbx_description
1 polymer ?
#
loop_
_entity_poly.entity_id
_entity_poly.type
_entity_poly.pdbx_seq_one_letter_code
_entity_poly.pdbx_strand_id
1 'polypeptide(L)'
;ATASSEAVAVARKLNWQGHVAGTRKTTPGDFRIVEKYGLLVGGAATHRLDLSQMVMLKDNHIWSAGSITDAVKLAKKAAGFSQKIEVECQSLEEAQEAASAGADIVMLDNFEPAQLKAD
;
A
#
# COMPACT_ATOMS: atom_id res chain seq x y z
N ALA A 1 -18.28 6.46 -0.26
CA ALA A 1 -19.35 5.52 0.09
C ALA A 1 -19.87 4.78 -1.14
N THR A 2 -20.63 5.43 -2.04
CA THR A 2 -21.20 4.78 -3.23
C THR A 2 -20.12 4.19 -4.14
N ALA A 3 -19.17 5.00 -4.61
CA ALA A 3 -18.08 4.53 -5.49
C ALA A 3 -17.25 3.39 -4.87
N SER A 4 -16.95 3.47 -3.58
CA SER A 4 -16.25 2.40 -2.85
C SER A 4 -17.08 1.13 -2.76
N SER A 5 -18.39 1.24 -2.56
CA SER A 5 -19.31 0.10 -2.49
C SER A 5 -19.42 -0.60 -3.85
N GLU A 6 -19.49 0.17 -4.94
CA GLU A 6 -19.49 -0.36 -6.30
C GLU A 6 -18.20 -1.13 -6.60
N ALA A 7 -17.03 -0.56 -6.26
CA ALA A 7 -15.74 -1.24 -6.44
C ALA A 7 -15.65 -2.53 -5.63
N VAL A 8 -16.10 -2.52 -4.37
CA VAL A 8 -16.15 -3.71 -3.50
C VAL A 8 -17.11 -4.77 -4.06
N ALA A 9 -18.25 -4.36 -4.62
CA ALA A 9 -19.21 -5.27 -5.24
C ALA A 9 -18.62 -5.97 -6.46
N VAL A 10 -17.88 -5.25 -7.32
CA VAL A 10 -17.17 -5.84 -8.47
C VAL A 10 -16.15 -6.87 -8.00
N ALA A 11 -15.31 -6.51 -7.03
CA ALA A 11 -14.31 -7.41 -6.46
C ALA A 11 -14.92 -8.70 -5.87
N ARG A 12 -16.01 -8.56 -5.09
CA ARG A 12 -16.72 -9.70 -4.50
C ARG A 12 -17.41 -10.58 -5.54
N LYS A 13 -17.96 -9.98 -6.60
CA LYS A 13 -18.57 -10.73 -7.72
C LYS A 13 -17.57 -11.63 -8.43
N LEU A 14 -16.30 -11.25 -8.43
CA LEU A 14 -15.19 -12.04 -8.99
C LEU A 14 -14.59 -13.05 -7.97
N ASN A 15 -15.23 -13.24 -6.81
CA ASN A 15 -14.73 -14.06 -5.70
C ASN A 15 -13.30 -13.71 -5.26
N TRP A 16 -12.90 -12.45 -5.39
CA TRP A 16 -11.60 -11.99 -4.91
C TRP A 16 -11.60 -11.87 -3.39
N GLN A 17 -10.59 -12.46 -2.75
CA GLN A 17 -10.45 -12.51 -1.29
C GLN A 17 -9.68 -11.31 -0.70
N GLY A 18 -9.25 -10.38 -1.55
CA GLY A 18 -8.52 -9.19 -1.13
C GLY A 18 -9.42 -8.05 -0.65
N HIS A 19 -8.78 -6.94 -0.31
CA HIS A 19 -9.46 -5.73 0.14
C HIS A 19 -9.31 -4.62 -0.89
N VAL A 20 -10.42 -3.99 -1.27
CA VAL A 20 -10.37 -2.72 -2.00
C VAL A 20 -9.92 -1.65 -1.02
N ALA A 21 -8.82 -0.96 -1.32
CA ALA A 21 -8.25 0.06 -0.43
C ALA A 21 -8.27 1.45 -1.07
N GLY A 22 -8.50 2.48 -0.26
CA GLY A 22 -8.30 3.86 -0.67
C GLY A 22 -6.85 4.33 -0.54
N THR A 23 -6.58 5.59 -0.90
CA THR A 23 -5.23 6.18 -0.85
C THR A 23 -5.20 7.44 0.01
N ARG A 24 -4.07 8.16 0.03
CA ARG A 24 -3.96 9.50 0.61
C ARG A 24 -4.25 10.64 -0.39
N LYS A 25 -4.70 10.31 -1.61
CA LYS A 25 -5.16 11.28 -2.62
C LYS A 25 -6.56 11.78 -2.26
N THR A 26 -6.65 12.42 -1.10
CA THR A 26 -7.87 12.96 -0.49
C THR A 26 -7.88 14.47 -0.62
N THR A 27 -9.06 15.07 -0.53
CA THR A 27 -9.17 16.54 -0.44
C THR A 27 -8.33 17.07 0.73
N PRO A 28 -7.50 18.12 0.53
CA PRO A 28 -6.71 18.71 1.60
C PRO A 28 -7.58 19.23 2.76
N GLY A 29 -7.04 19.18 3.97
CA GLY A 29 -7.71 19.63 5.20
C GLY A 29 -8.46 18.52 5.94
N ASP A 30 -9.40 18.92 6.81
CA ASP A 30 -10.15 18.01 7.70
C ASP A 30 -11.07 17.04 6.93
N PHE A 31 -11.30 17.31 5.65
CA PHE A 31 -12.15 16.48 4.80
C PHE A 31 -11.58 15.08 4.55
N ARG A 32 -10.27 14.87 4.77
CA ARG A 32 -9.64 13.53 4.70
C ARG A 32 -10.33 12.53 5.61
N ILE A 33 -10.70 12.93 6.84
CA ILE A 33 -11.35 12.02 7.80
C ILE A 33 -12.71 11.60 7.28
N VAL A 34 -13.46 12.54 6.71
CA VAL A 34 -14.79 12.30 6.12
C VAL A 34 -14.69 11.37 4.91
N GLU A 35 -13.74 11.59 4.00
CA GLU A 35 -13.52 10.73 2.84
C GLU A 35 -13.12 9.31 3.25
N LYS A 36 -12.23 9.16 4.23
CA LYS A 36 -11.81 7.86 4.78
C LYS A 36 -12.95 7.14 5.48
N TYR A 37 -13.78 7.86 6.25
CA TYR A 37 -15.01 7.31 6.81
C TYR A 37 -15.96 6.84 5.70
N GLY A 38 -16.08 7.62 4.63
CA GLY A 38 -16.85 7.25 3.44
C GLY A 38 -16.36 5.97 2.76
N LEU A 39 -15.06 5.64 2.82
CA LEU A 39 -14.52 4.36 2.35
C LEU A 39 -14.97 3.20 3.24
N LEU A 40 -14.87 3.37 4.57
CA LEU A 40 -15.31 2.36 5.55
C LEU A 40 -16.80 2.04 5.39
N VAL A 41 -17.65 3.07 5.26
CA VAL A 41 -19.09 2.90 5.01
C VAL A 41 -19.35 2.15 3.71
N GLY A 42 -18.53 2.34 2.69
CA GLY A 42 -18.61 1.60 1.44
C GLY A 42 -18.05 0.17 1.50
N GLY A 43 -17.49 -0.26 2.63
CA GLY A 43 -16.87 -1.58 2.79
C GLY A 43 -15.45 -1.70 2.25
N ALA A 44 -14.81 -0.56 1.91
CA ALA A 44 -13.41 -0.51 1.48
C ALA A 44 -12.48 -0.24 2.67
N ALA A 45 -11.25 -0.73 2.60
CA ALA A 45 -10.20 -0.44 3.55
C ALA A 45 -9.68 1.00 3.35
N THR A 46 -9.30 1.66 4.44
CA THR A 46 -8.81 3.04 4.37
C THR A 46 -7.37 3.14 3.88
N HIS A 47 -6.58 2.06 3.94
CA HIS A 47 -5.11 2.14 3.97
C HIS A 47 -4.66 3.05 5.14
N ARG A 48 -3.43 3.56 5.14
CA ARG A 48 -2.96 4.54 6.12
C ARG A 48 -3.68 5.88 5.98
N LEU A 49 -3.98 6.49 7.12
CA LEU A 49 -4.57 7.82 7.22
C LEU A 49 -3.53 8.91 6.92
N ASP A 50 -2.36 8.78 7.53
CA ASP A 50 -1.27 9.75 7.47
C ASP A 50 0.10 9.06 7.37
N LEU A 51 1.18 9.84 7.50
CA LEU A 51 2.56 9.34 7.41
C LEU A 51 3.05 8.68 8.71
N SER A 52 2.34 8.85 9.82
CA SER A 52 2.73 8.33 11.14
C SER A 52 2.20 6.91 11.42
N GLN A 53 1.14 6.49 10.73
CA GLN A 53 0.55 5.16 10.96
C GLN A 53 1.38 4.00 10.40
N MET A 54 2.06 4.21 9.27
CA MET A 54 2.79 3.16 8.56
C MET A 54 3.87 3.76 7.68
N VAL A 55 5.05 3.15 7.70
CA VAL A 55 6.15 3.51 6.81
C VAL A 55 5.87 2.94 5.43
N MET A 56 5.85 3.81 4.43
CA MET A 56 5.77 3.41 3.02
C MET A 56 6.99 3.97 2.31
N LEU A 57 7.85 3.07 1.88
CA LEU A 57 9.01 3.38 1.06
C LEU A 57 8.57 3.46 -0.39
N LYS A 58 8.79 4.64 -0.99
CA LYS A 58 8.59 4.91 -2.41
C LYS A 58 9.92 4.89 -3.14
N ASP A 59 9.85 4.88 -4.46
CA ASP A 59 10.97 5.12 -5.40
C ASP A 59 12.00 6.15 -4.91
N ASN A 60 11.54 7.32 -4.45
CA ASN A 60 12.38 8.41 -3.99
C ASN A 60 13.18 8.06 -2.72
N HIS A 61 12.60 7.25 -1.83
CA HIS A 61 13.27 6.81 -0.61
C HIS A 61 14.31 5.73 -0.91
N ILE A 62 13.98 4.81 -1.84
CA ILE A 62 14.90 3.77 -2.30
C ILE A 62 16.09 4.42 -2.99
N TRP A 63 15.85 5.39 -3.88
CA TRP A 63 16.89 6.16 -4.54
C TRP A 63 17.79 6.89 -3.54
N SER A 64 17.21 7.51 -2.51
CA SER A 64 17.98 8.19 -1.46
C SER A 64 18.79 7.24 -0.57
N ALA A 65 18.33 6.00 -0.37
CA ALA A 65 19.01 4.99 0.44
C ALA A 65 20.06 4.19 -0.37
N GLY A 66 19.94 4.18 -1.69
CA GLY A 66 20.84 3.49 -2.62
C GLY A 66 20.44 2.03 -2.93
N SER A 67 19.70 1.37 -2.05
CA SER A 67 19.15 0.02 -2.28
C SER A 67 17.83 -0.19 -1.53
N ILE A 68 17.01 -1.14 -1.98
CA ILE A 68 15.76 -1.51 -1.30
C ILE A 68 16.09 -2.13 0.07
N THR A 69 17.07 -3.03 0.10
CA THR A 69 17.51 -3.68 1.33
C THR A 69 17.93 -2.67 2.40
N ASP A 70 18.69 -1.64 2.04
CA ASP A 70 19.13 -0.63 3.00
C ASP A 70 17.99 0.31 3.39
N ALA A 71 17.12 0.68 2.45
CA ALA A 71 15.91 1.45 2.76
C ALA A 71 15.03 0.74 3.79
N VAL A 72 14.79 -0.57 3.63
CA VAL A 72 14.00 -1.38 4.57
C VAL A 72 14.67 -1.49 5.94
N LYS A 73 15.99 -1.69 6.00
CA LYS A 73 16.74 -1.71 7.27
C LYS A 73 16.65 -0.38 8.02
N LEU A 74 16.82 0.74 7.30
CA LEU A 74 16.69 2.08 7.87
C LEU A 74 15.25 2.34 8.34
N ALA A 75 14.26 1.94 7.54
CA ALA A 75 12.85 2.04 7.91
C ALA A 75 12.55 1.24 9.18
N LYS A 76 13.03 -0.01 9.30
CA LYS A 76 12.87 -0.83 10.52
C LYS A 76 13.45 -0.16 11.75
N LYS A 77 14.64 0.46 11.62
CA LYS A 77 15.27 1.18 12.72
C LYS A 77 14.45 2.41 13.14
N ALA A 78 13.83 3.10 12.20
CA ALA A 78 13.02 4.30 12.48
C ALA A 78 11.60 3.97 13.00
N ALA A 79 10.97 2.96 12.43
CA ALA A 79 9.59 2.55 12.72
C ALA A 79 9.45 1.78 14.04
N GLY A 80 10.52 1.09 14.45
CA GLY A 80 10.49 0.20 15.61
C GLY A 80 9.70 -1.08 15.32
N PHE A 81 9.22 -1.73 16.39
CA PHE A 81 8.53 -3.03 16.28
C PHE A 81 7.02 -2.93 16.03
N SER A 82 6.42 -1.74 16.20
CA SER A 82 4.96 -1.56 16.24
C SER A 82 4.35 -1.13 14.91
N GLN A 83 5.18 -0.67 13.97
CA GLN A 83 4.74 -0.14 12.68
C GLN A 83 5.08 -1.10 11.56
N LYS A 84 4.14 -1.24 10.61
CA LYS A 84 4.36 -1.99 9.38
C LYS A 84 5.18 -1.18 8.39
N ILE A 85 5.89 -1.89 7.51
CA ILE A 85 6.68 -1.33 6.42
C ILE A 85 6.14 -1.85 5.10
N GLU A 86 5.70 -0.92 4.27
CA GLU A 86 5.29 -1.14 2.89
C GLU A 86 6.36 -0.62 1.93
N VAL A 87 6.67 -1.38 0.88
CA VAL A 87 7.65 -0.99 -0.14
C VAL A 87 6.98 -0.99 -1.52
N GLU A 88 7.10 0.12 -2.22
CA GLU A 88 6.69 0.27 -3.63
C GLU A 88 7.79 -0.31 -4.53
N CYS A 89 7.42 -1.30 -5.35
CA CYS A 89 8.31 -2.00 -6.27
C CYS A 89 7.75 -1.88 -7.69
N GLN A 90 8.64 -1.70 -8.66
CA GLN A 90 8.32 -1.59 -10.09
C GLN A 90 8.71 -2.86 -10.88
N SER A 91 9.50 -3.76 -10.29
CA SER A 91 9.90 -5.03 -10.90
C SER A 91 9.72 -6.21 -9.94
N LEU A 92 9.70 -7.43 -10.49
CA LEU A 92 9.59 -8.65 -9.71
C LEU A 92 10.83 -8.86 -8.83
N GLU A 93 12.00 -8.50 -9.35
CA GLU A 93 13.28 -8.57 -8.64
C GLU A 93 13.27 -7.64 -7.42
N GLU A 94 12.76 -6.41 -7.58
CA GLU A 94 12.59 -5.48 -6.47
C GLU A 94 11.60 -6.00 -5.42
N ALA A 95 10.49 -6.61 -5.86
CA ALA A 95 9.50 -7.21 -4.97
C ALA A 95 10.10 -8.38 -4.16
N GLN A 96 10.92 -9.21 -4.80
CA GLN A 96 11.64 -10.30 -4.13
C GLN A 96 12.70 -9.76 -3.16
N GLU A 97 13.41 -8.69 -3.52
CA GLU A 97 14.37 -8.03 -2.64
C GLU A 97 13.67 -7.44 -1.41
N ALA A 98 12.55 -6.73 -1.60
CA ALA A 98 11.76 -6.15 -0.51
C ALA A 98 11.23 -7.22 0.45
N ALA A 99 10.71 -8.33 -0.09
CA ALA A 99 10.27 -9.47 0.70
C ALA A 99 11.42 -10.10 1.49
N SER A 100 12.59 -10.26 0.86
CA SER A 100 13.80 -10.84 1.50
C SER A 100 14.39 -9.92 2.57
N ALA A 101 14.32 -8.60 2.39
CA ALA A 101 14.69 -7.60 3.39
C ALA A 101 13.70 -7.56 4.58
N GLY A 102 12.56 -8.23 4.43
CA GLY A 102 11.52 -8.39 5.44
C GLY A 102 10.59 -7.18 5.52
N ALA A 103 10.22 -6.58 4.40
CA ALA A 103 9.06 -5.70 4.33
C ALA A 103 7.79 -6.47 4.72
N ASP A 104 6.86 -5.82 5.41
CA ASP A 104 5.58 -6.43 5.80
C ASP A 104 4.60 -6.48 4.63
N ILE A 105 4.69 -5.49 3.74
CA ILE A 105 3.81 -5.33 2.57
C ILE A 105 4.66 -4.96 1.36
N VAL A 106 4.41 -5.62 0.23
CA VAL A 106 5.01 -5.26 -1.07
C VAL A 106 3.90 -4.71 -1.97
N MET A 107 4.07 -3.48 -2.43
CA MET A 107 3.17 -2.80 -3.34
C MET A 107 3.74 -2.87 -4.75
N LEU A 108 3.04 -3.57 -5.63
CA LEU A 108 3.40 -3.71 -7.04
C LEU A 108 2.81 -2.50 -7.80
N ASP A 109 3.66 -1.54 -8.17
CA ASP A 109 3.24 -0.32 -8.87
C ASP A 109 3.35 -0.48 -10.39
N ASN A 110 2.28 -0.10 -11.11
CA ASN A 110 2.17 -0.13 -12.57
C ASN A 110 2.50 -1.48 -13.25
N PHE A 111 2.19 -2.61 -12.60
CA PHE A 111 2.29 -3.93 -13.23
C PHE A 111 1.14 -4.19 -14.20
N GLU A 112 1.45 -4.85 -15.32
CA GLU A 112 0.43 -5.34 -16.24
C GLU A 112 -0.32 -6.54 -15.61
N PRO A 113 -1.63 -6.71 -15.86
CA PRO A 113 -2.40 -7.82 -15.30
C PRO A 113 -1.82 -9.21 -15.59
N ALA A 114 -1.12 -9.36 -16.72
CA ALA A 114 -0.44 -10.61 -17.09
C ALA A 114 0.76 -10.93 -16.18
N GLN A 115 1.42 -9.92 -15.62
CA GLN A 115 2.57 -10.09 -14.73
C GLN A 115 2.16 -10.38 -13.28
N LEU A 116 0.89 -10.13 -12.92
CA LEU A 116 0.36 -10.29 -11.56
C LEU A 116 -0.19 -11.68 -11.28
N LYS A 117 -0.52 -12.46 -12.33
CA LYS A 117 -0.96 -13.84 -12.16
C LYS A 117 0.26 -14.74 -11.96
N ALA A 118 0.35 -15.36 -10.80
CA ALA A 118 1.05 -16.62 -10.69
C ALA A 118 0.14 -17.72 -11.28
N ASP A 119 0.69 -18.54 -12.17
CA ASP A 119 0.05 -19.77 -12.65
C ASP A 119 -0.28 -20.73 -11.49
#